data_AF-A0A7H4PL35-F1
#
_entry.id   AF-A0A7H4PL35-F1
#
_cell.length_a   1.000
_cell.length_b   1.000
_cell.length_c   1.000
_cell.angle_alpha   90.00
_cell.angle_beta   90.00
_cell.angle_gamma   90.00
#
_symmetry.space_group_name_H-M   'P 1'
#
loop_
_entity.id
_entity.type
_entity.pdbx_description
1 polymer ?
#
loop_
_entity_poly.entity_id
_entity_poly.type
_entity_poly.pdbx_seq_one_letter_code
_entity_poly.pdbx_strand_id
1 'polypeptide(L)'
;MESAVDRHVFYISDGTAITAEVLGHAVMSQFPVATSSVTLPFVENISRARAVKEQIDAIFQQTGIRPLVFYSIVLPEIRDIILQSEGFCQDIVQALVAPCSRSCASIRRQSLTAPTA
;
A
#
# COMPACT_ATOMS: atom_id res chain seq x y z
N MET A 1 -12.05 29.94 -1.62
CA MET A 1 -12.38 28.72 -0.88
C MET A 1 -11.94 27.58 -1.76
N GLU A 2 -10.70 27.08 -1.61
CA GLU A 2 -10.25 25.90 -2.35
C GLU A 2 -11.18 24.76 -1.94
N SER A 3 -11.94 24.24 -2.90
CA SER A 3 -12.76 23.05 -2.65
C SER A 3 -11.78 21.94 -2.29
N ALA A 4 -11.74 21.54 -1.02
CA ALA A 4 -10.99 20.39 -0.59
C ALA A 4 -11.52 19.20 -1.41
N VAL A 5 -10.71 18.75 -2.38
CA VAL A 5 -11.05 17.60 -3.19
C VAL A 5 -11.04 16.41 -2.24
N ASP A 6 -12.22 15.88 -1.92
CA ASP A 6 -12.33 14.71 -1.06
C ASP A 6 -11.73 13.51 -1.81
N ARG A 7 -10.56 13.08 -1.36
CA ARG A 7 -9.86 11.94 -1.96
C ARG A 7 -10.23 10.68 -1.20
N HIS A 8 -10.73 9.69 -1.93
CA HIS A 8 -10.92 8.36 -1.37
C HIS A 8 -9.59 7.64 -1.19
N VAL A 9 -9.40 7.06 -0.01
CA VAL A 9 -8.19 6.33 0.36
C VAL A 9 -8.57 4.93 0.82
N PHE A 10 -7.99 3.90 0.24
CA PHE A 10 -8.22 2.51 0.59
C PHE A 10 -6.99 1.92 1.27
N TYR A 11 -7.18 1.29 2.43
CA TYR A 11 -6.15 0.54 3.14
C TYR A 11 -6.46 -0.95 3.04
N ILE A 12 -5.66 -1.69 2.27
CA ILE A 12 -5.94 -3.09 1.92
C ILE A 12 -4.85 -3.99 2.50
N SER A 13 -5.23 -5.12 3.09
CA SER A 13 -4.26 -6.10 3.59
C SER A 13 -4.80 -7.52 3.52
N ASP A 14 -3.90 -8.48 3.29
CA ASP A 14 -4.17 -9.90 3.50
C ASP A 14 -4.26 -10.27 4.99
N GLY A 15 -3.69 -9.45 5.88
CA GLY A 15 -3.86 -9.50 7.33
C GLY A 15 -4.92 -8.53 7.86
N THR A 16 -4.61 -7.83 8.95
CA THR A 16 -5.56 -6.96 9.67
C THR A 16 -5.69 -5.54 9.11
N ALA A 17 -4.89 -5.17 8.12
CA ALA A 17 -4.80 -3.81 7.55
C ALA A 17 -4.35 -2.68 8.50
N ILE A 18 -4.09 -2.95 9.78
CA ILE A 18 -3.61 -1.96 10.76
C ILE A 18 -2.34 -1.25 10.27
N THR A 19 -1.38 -2.00 9.73
CA THR A 19 -0.12 -1.44 9.19
C THR A 19 -0.39 -0.51 8.01
N ALA A 20 -1.28 -0.90 7.10
CA ALA A 20 -1.63 -0.09 5.93
C ALA A 20 -2.36 1.19 6.33
N GLU A 21 -3.29 1.08 7.28
CA GLU A 21 -4.07 2.20 7.82
C GLU A 21 -3.20 3.21 8.56
N VAL A 22 -2.39 2.77 9.54
CA VAL A 22 -1.58 3.67 10.35
C VAL A 22 -0.56 4.42 9.48
N LEU A 23 0.13 3.71 8.60
CA LEU A 23 1.15 4.32 7.75
C LEU A 23 0.55 5.20 6.66
N GLY A 24 -0.53 4.73 6.02
CA GLY A 24 -1.21 5.50 5.01
C GLY A 24 -1.84 6.78 5.59
N HIS A 25 -2.44 6.69 6.78
CA HIS A 25 -2.96 7.87 7.49
C HIS A 25 -1.84 8.86 7.84
N ALA A 26 -0.70 8.38 8.34
CA ALA A 26 0.46 9.23 8.63
C ALA A 26 1.04 9.90 7.37
N VAL A 27 0.97 9.25 6.20
CA VAL A 27 1.37 9.87 4.93
C VAL A 27 0.36 10.94 4.52
N MET A 28 -0.93 10.63 4.59
CA MET A 28 -1.99 11.56 4.18
C MET A 28 -2.08 12.79 5.08
N SER A 29 -1.75 12.69 6.37
CA SER A 29 -1.72 13.83 7.30
C SER A 29 -0.70 14.91 6.94
N GLN A 30 0.27 14.59 6.06
CA GLN A 30 1.25 15.56 5.57
C GLN A 30 0.69 16.51 4.51
N PHE A 31 -0.51 16.23 3.99
CA PHE A 31 -1.15 16.99 2.94
C PHE A 31 -2.43 17.66 3.46
N PRO A 32 -2.68 18.95 3.16
CA PRO A 32 -3.90 19.64 3.59
C PRO A 32 -5.09 19.28 2.68
N VAL A 33 -5.44 17.99 2.62
CA VAL A 33 -6.54 17.46 1.78
C VAL A 33 -7.55 16.72 2.63
N ALA A 34 -8.83 16.87 2.32
CA ALA A 34 -9.88 16.04 2.91
C ALA A 34 -9.78 14.63 2.32
N THR A 35 -9.81 13.62 3.17
CA THR A 35 -9.72 12.23 2.74
C THR A 35 -10.83 11.40 3.36
N SER A 36 -11.53 10.64 2.52
CA SER A 36 -12.48 9.62 2.96
C SER A 36 -11.81 8.25 2.89
N SER A 37 -11.43 7.70 4.04
CA SER A 37 -10.66 6.46 4.11
C SER A 37 -11.53 5.22 4.38
N VAL A 38 -11.19 4.10 3.75
CA VAL A 38 -11.83 2.79 3.93
C VAL A 38 -10.75 1.74 4.21
N THR A 39 -10.92 0.97 5.29
CA THR A 39 -10.02 -0.12 5.67
C THR A 39 -10.62 -1.47 5.33
N LEU A 40 -9.87 -2.29 4.59
CA LEU A 40 -10.29 -3.59 4.05
C LEU A 40 -9.30 -4.67 4.49
N PRO A 41 -9.55 -5.31 5.64
CA PRO A 41 -8.73 -6.43 6.13
C PRO A 41 -9.12 -7.76 5.48
N PHE A 42 -8.23 -8.76 5.60
CA PHE A 42 -8.43 -10.15 5.17
C PHE A 42 -8.81 -10.28 3.69
N VAL A 43 -8.08 -9.59 2.82
CA VAL A 43 -8.19 -9.73 1.36
C VAL A 43 -7.24 -10.83 0.90
N GLU A 44 -7.58 -12.07 1.25
CA GLU A 44 -6.73 -13.25 1.08
C GLU A 44 -7.16 -14.17 -0.08
N ASN A 45 -8.28 -13.86 -0.74
CA ASN A 45 -8.80 -14.68 -1.84
C ASN A 45 -9.22 -13.84 -3.05
N ILE A 46 -9.23 -14.48 -4.21
CA ILE A 46 -9.50 -13.86 -5.51
C ILE A 46 -10.87 -13.16 -5.53
N SER A 47 -11.89 -13.78 -4.94
CA SER A 47 -13.25 -13.23 -4.92
C SER A 47 -13.31 -11.92 -4.14
N ARG A 48 -12.69 -11.86 -2.95
CA ARG A 48 -12.53 -10.65 -2.15
C ARG A 48 -11.76 -9.59 -2.92
N ALA A 49 -10.62 -9.95 -3.53
CA ALA A 49 -9.80 -9.02 -4.29
C ALA A 49 -10.57 -8.38 -5.45
N ARG A 50 -11.37 -9.17 -6.18
CA ARG A 50 -12.25 -8.67 -7.25
C ARG A 50 -13.33 -7.72 -6.73
N ALA A 51 -13.99 -8.08 -5.63
CA ALA A 51 -14.99 -7.20 -5.01
C ALA A 51 -14.37 -5.86 -4.57
N VAL A 52 -13.14 -5.87 -4.04
CA VAL A 52 -12.43 -4.65 -3.67
C VAL A 52 -12.05 -3.83 -4.90
N LYS A 53 -11.53 -4.47 -5.95
CA LYS A 53 -11.27 -3.81 -7.25
C LYS A 53 -12.54 -3.13 -7.77
N GLU A 54 -13.67 -3.83 -7.80
CA GLU A 54 -14.95 -3.28 -8.24
C GLU A 54 -15.39 -2.08 -7.40
N GLN A 55 -15.17 -2.09 -6.08
CA GLN A 55 -15.45 -0.93 -5.23
C GLN A 55 -14.58 0.28 -5.57
N ILE A 56 -13.28 0.06 -5.80
CA ILE A 56 -12.33 1.11 -6.19
C ILE A 56 -12.75 1.71 -7.54
N ASP A 57 -13.03 0.85 -8.52
CA ASP A 57 -13.43 1.25 -9.86
C ASP A 57 -14.77 2.01 -9.81
N ALA A 58 -15.74 1.55 -9.03
CA ALA A 58 -17.03 2.23 -8.86
C ALA A 58 -16.88 3.65 -8.30
N ILE A 59 -16.01 3.83 -7.29
CA ILE A 59 -15.73 5.17 -6.73
C ILE A 59 -15.08 6.08 -7.77
N PHE A 60 -14.14 5.56 -8.56
CA PHE A 60 -13.53 6.33 -9.64
C PHE A 60 -14.57 6.74 -10.69
N GLN A 61 -15.46 5.83 -11.10
CA GLN A 61 -16.52 6.14 -12.08
C GLN A 61 -17.53 7.18 -11.55
N GLN A 62 -17.83 7.16 -10.24
CA GLN A 62 -18.78 8.09 -9.63
C GLN A 62 -18.20 9.49 -9.41
N THR A 63 -16.94 9.56 -8.97
CA THR A 63 -16.31 10.82 -8.55
C THR A 63 -15.45 11.44 -9.64
N GLY A 64 -14.98 10.66 -10.61
CA GLY A 64 -13.95 11.04 -11.57
C GLY A 64 -12.56 11.28 -10.96
N ILE A 65 -12.41 11.08 -9.64
CA ILE A 65 -11.18 11.32 -8.91
C ILE A 65 -10.52 9.99 -8.61
N ARG A 66 -9.28 9.85 -9.04
CA ARG A 66 -8.52 8.60 -8.85
C ARG A 66 -8.30 8.32 -7.36
N PRO A 67 -8.86 7.23 -6.81
CA PRO A 67 -8.67 6.88 -5.40
C PRO A 67 -7.24 6.42 -5.13
N LEU A 68 -6.75 6.68 -3.93
CA LEU A 68 -5.45 6.19 -3.46
C LEU A 68 -5.64 4.81 -2.82
N VAL A 69 -4.77 3.87 -3.14
CA VAL A 69 -4.86 2.49 -2.64
C VAL A 69 -3.53 2.11 -2.00
N PHE A 70 -3.51 2.06 -0.69
CA PHE A 70 -2.38 1.63 0.11
C PHE A 70 -2.57 0.17 0.48
N TYR A 71 -1.64 -0.69 0.08
CA TYR A 71 -1.80 -2.12 0.32
C TYR A 71 -0.57 -2.79 0.93
N SER A 72 -0.84 -3.89 1.63
CA SER A 72 0.14 -4.87 2.09
C SER A 72 -0.38 -6.27 1.74
N ILE A 73 -0.04 -6.77 0.55
CA ILE A 73 -0.51 -8.07 0.07
C ILE A 73 0.71 -8.87 -0.37
N VAL A 74 0.88 -10.07 0.19
CA VAL A 74 2.01 -10.95 -0.13
C VAL A 74 1.69 -11.85 -1.33
N LEU A 75 0.45 -12.32 -1.44
CA LEU A 75 0.01 -13.22 -2.51
C LEU A 75 -0.02 -12.50 -3.87
N PRO A 76 0.77 -12.93 -4.87
CA PRO A 76 0.90 -12.23 -6.15
C PRO A 76 -0.42 -12.19 -6.93
N GLU A 77 -1.19 -13.29 -6.91
CA GLU A 77 -2.49 -13.37 -7.59
C GLU A 77 -3.51 -12.35 -7.07
N ILE A 78 -3.52 -12.10 -5.75
CA ILE A 78 -4.40 -11.12 -5.11
C ILE A 78 -3.92 -9.71 -5.43
N ARG A 79 -2.61 -9.48 -5.29
CA ARG A 79 -1.98 -8.20 -5.59
C ARG A 79 -2.25 -7.77 -7.02
N ASP A 80 -2.07 -8.67 -7.99
CA ASP A 80 -2.22 -8.35 -9.40
C ASP A 80 -3.67 -7.95 -9.74
N ILE A 81 -4.67 -8.52 -9.05
CA ILE A 81 -6.07 -8.09 -9.18
C ILE A 81 -6.26 -6.66 -8.67
N ILE A 82 -5.69 -6.33 -7.50
CA ILE A 82 -5.78 -4.98 -6.93
C ILE A 82 -5.06 -3.95 -7.81
N LEU A 83 -3.89 -4.31 -8.36
CA LEU A 83 -3.11 -3.45 -9.26
C LEU A 83 -3.82 -3.17 -10.59
N GLN A 84 -4.74 -4.03 -11.01
CA GLN A 84 -5.58 -3.78 -12.19
C GLN A 84 -6.73 -2.80 -11.92
N SER A 85 -6.95 -2.36 -10.68
CA SER A 85 -7.98 -1.34 -10.39
C SER A 85 -7.60 0.02 -10.97
N GLU A 86 -8.61 0.88 -11.12
CA GLU A 86 -8.44 2.28 -11.51
C GLU A 86 -7.77 3.11 -10.41
N GLY A 87 -7.51 2.54 -9.23
CA GLY A 87 -6.84 3.22 -8.12
C GLY A 87 -5.34 3.43 -8.33
N PHE A 88 -4.78 4.45 -7.67
CA PHE A 88 -3.34 4.63 -7.57
C PHE A 88 -2.79 3.74 -6.45
N CYS A 89 -2.23 2.60 -6.84
CA CYS A 89 -1.82 1.56 -5.91
C CYS A 89 -0.37 1.74 -5.42
N GLN A 90 -0.17 1.75 -4.10
CA GLN A 90 1.10 1.91 -3.42
C GLN A 90 1.34 0.77 -2.43
N ASP A 91 2.43 0.01 -2.64
CA ASP A 91 2.89 -1.01 -1.71
C ASP A 91 3.61 -0.35 -0.52
N ILE A 92 3.02 -0.46 0.66
CA ILE A 92 3.58 0.12 1.89
C ILE A 92 4.76 -0.69 2.41
N VAL A 93 4.70 -2.02 2.29
CA VAL A 93 5.75 -2.91 2.81
C VAL A 93 7.02 -2.72 2.00
N GLN A 94 6.90 -2.70 0.67
CA GLN A 94 8.04 -2.49 -0.21
C GLN A 94 8.65 -1.10 -0.03
N ALA A 95 7.83 -0.06 0.19
CA ALA A 95 8.30 1.30 0.43
C ALA A 95 9.19 1.42 1.69
N LEU A 96 8.95 0.61 2.73
CA LEU A 96 9.76 0.59 3.95
C LEU A 96 10.94 -0.40 3.89
N VAL A 97 10.76 -1.53 3.21
CA VAL A 97 11.81 -2.56 3.10
C VAL A 97 12.92 -2.14 2.13
N ALA A 98 12.60 -1.41 1.06
CA ALA A 98 13.60 -0.99 0.06
C ALA A 98 14.70 -0.05 0.61
N PRO A 99 14.42 0.92 1.51
CA PRO A 99 15.45 1.66 2.23
C PRO A 99 16.29 0.77 3.17
N CYS A 100 15.63 -0.10 3.95
CA CYS A 100 16.30 -0.95 4.94
C CYS A 100 17.24 -1.97 4.31
N SER A 101 16.86 -2.59 3.18
CA SER A 101 17.67 -3.60 2.50
C SER A 101 19.02 -3.04 2.03
N ARG A 102 19.05 -1.78 1.58
CA ARG A 102 20.28 -1.08 1.17
C ARG A 102 21.25 -0.86 2.31
N SER A 103 20.76 -0.51 3.50
CA SER A 103 21.61 -0.31 4.68
C SER A 103 22.12 -1.65 5.25
N CYS A 104 21.23 -2.63 5.40
CA CYS A 104 21.59 -3.97 5.89
C CYS A 104 22.56 -4.73 4.98
N ALA A 105 22.52 -4.51 3.66
CA ALA A 105 23.47 -5.12 2.74
C ALA A 105 24.94 -4.70 2.97
N SER A 106 25.19 -3.56 3.63
CA SER A 106 26.56 -3.11 3.95
C SER A 106 27.19 -3.84 5.16
N ILE A 107 26.39 -4.57 5.94
CA ILE A 107 26.85 -5.24 7.18
C ILE A 107 27.60 -6.57 6.87
N ARG A 108 27.53 -7.08 5.64
CA ARG A 108 28.10 -8.39 5.26
C ARG A 108 29.51 -8.34 4.64
N ARG A 109 30.35 -7.35 4.96
CA ARG A 109 31.74 -7.26 4.48
C ARG A 109 32.76 -6.79 5.53
N GLN A 110 32.70 -7.26 6.77
CA GLN A 110 33.82 -7.10 7.72
C GLN A 110 33.94 -8.32 8.63
N SER A 111 34.49 -9.43 8.12
CA SER A 111 35.24 -10.44 8.88
C SER A 111 35.46 -11.68 8.00
N LEU A 112 36.58 -11.73 7.30
CA LEU A 112 37.23 -12.95 6.81
C LEU A 112 38.63 -12.57 6.33
N THR A 113 39.49 -12.16 7.25
CA THR A 113 40.95 -12.24 7.09
C THR A 113 41.40 -13.40 7.97
N ALA A 114 41.55 -14.58 7.37
CA ALA A 114 42.23 -15.69 8.02
C ALA A 114 43.75 -15.43 7.99
N PRO A 115 44.48 -15.59 9.10
CA PRO A 115 45.93 -15.60 9.06
C PRO A 115 46.41 -16.97 8.56
N THR A 116 47.14 -16.98 7.45
CA THR A 116 47.92 -18.13 6.98
C THR A 116 49.08 -18.33 7.95
N ALA A 117 49.15 -19.50 8.56
CA ALA A 117 50.34 -20.02 9.26
C ALA A 117 50.58 -21.45 8.80
#